data_AF-B6K2W5-F1
#
_entry.id   AF-B6K2W5-F1
#
_cell.length_a   1.000
_cell.length_b   1.000
_cell.length_c   1.000
_cell.angle_alpha   90.00
_cell.angle_beta   90.00
_cell.angle_gamma   90.00
#
_symmetry.space_group_name_H-M   'P 1'
#
loop_
_entity.id
_entity.type
_entity.pdbx_description
1 polymer ?
#
loop_
_entity_poly.entity_id
_entity_poly.type
_entity_poly.pdbx_seq_one_letter_code
_entity_poly.pdbx_strand_id
1 'polypeptide(L)'
;MAFAFKRNGPTALAAICFFLGTTLLFYFMNLKNPQPYMDEIFHVRQAQHYCRGNWDWDPAITTPPGLYLLSLVLSPILGCSVGALRFVNAAALVLIAPVVLFDILKQLHPQSSNNALIMRTLSMCSLPPLWFVSGLYYTDTWSTVLFLQSQDD
;
A
#
# COMPACT_ATOMS: atom_id res chain seq x y z
N MET A 1 30.95 24.02 21.54
CA MET A 1 30.80 22.71 20.88
C MET A 1 29.36 22.62 20.39
N ALA A 2 29.09 23.03 19.15
CA ALA A 2 27.74 23.04 18.60
C ALA A 2 27.39 21.62 18.13
N PHE A 3 26.39 21.00 18.77
CA PHE A 3 25.73 19.83 18.22
C PHE A 3 25.04 20.24 16.92
N ALA A 4 25.69 19.99 15.79
CA ALA A 4 25.08 20.14 14.48
C ALA A 4 23.98 19.09 14.36
N PHE A 5 22.73 19.51 14.63
CA PHE A 5 21.55 18.77 14.22
C PHE A 5 21.63 18.67 12.69
N LYS A 6 22.09 17.53 12.17
CA LYS A 6 22.18 17.28 10.73
C LYS A 6 20.76 17.25 10.20
N ARG A 7 20.28 18.41 9.73
CA ARG A 7 18.91 18.60 9.25
C ARG A 7 18.69 17.68 8.05
N ASN A 8 17.95 16.60 8.25
CA ASN A 8 17.48 15.65 7.25
C ASN A 8 16.41 16.27 6.31
N GLY A 9 16.61 17.53 5.89
CA GLY A 9 15.62 18.30 5.14
C GLY A 9 15.15 17.63 3.85
N PRO A 10 16.06 17.07 3.01
CA PRO A 10 15.66 16.41 1.76
C PRO A 10 14.84 15.13 1.97
N THR A 11 15.19 14.29 2.95
CA THR A 11 14.48 13.03 3.20
C THR A 11 13.12 13.28 3.84
N ALA A 12 13.03 14.23 4.77
CA ALA A 12 11.75 14.64 5.34
C ALA A 12 10.82 15.23 4.26
N LEU A 13 11.35 16.08 3.37
CA LEU A 13 10.59 16.62 2.25
C LEU A 13 10.10 15.52 1.30
N ALA A 14 10.96 14.56 0.95
CA ALA A 14 10.59 13.44 0.10
C ALA A 14 9.47 12.58 0.73
N ALA A 15 9.56 12.28 2.03
CA ALA A 15 8.53 11.54 2.74
C ALA A 15 7.19 12.29 2.77
N ILE A 16 7.22 13.61 3.00
CA ILE A 16 6.04 14.47 2.96
C ILE A 16 5.42 14.48 1.55
N CYS A 17 6.24 14.66 0.51
CA CYS A 17 5.77 14.64 -0.88
C CYS A 17 5.15 13.29 -1.25
N PHE A 18 5.75 12.19 -0.82
CA PHE A 18 5.21 10.84 -1.02
C PHE A 18 3.86 10.65 -0.31
N PHE A 19 3.77 11.04 0.96
CA PHE A 19 2.53 10.96 1.73
C PHE A 19 1.40 11.81 1.13
N LEU A 20 1.71 13.08 0.80
CA LEU A 20 0.74 13.99 0.18
C LEU A 20 0.34 13.50 -1.21
N GLY A 21 1.30 13.03 -2.01
CA GLY A 21 1.02 12.45 -3.32
C GLY A 21 0.07 11.27 -3.21
N THR A 22 0.34 10.32 -2.32
CA THR A 22 -0.51 9.15 -2.11
C THR A 22 -1.90 9.54 -1.57
N THR A 23 -1.97 10.53 -0.68
CA THR A 23 -3.25 11.08 -0.19
C THR A 23 -4.07 11.72 -1.32
N LEU A 24 -3.43 12.52 -2.18
CA LEU A 24 -4.07 13.13 -3.34
C LEU A 24 -4.53 12.07 -4.33
N LEU A 25 -3.71 11.06 -4.62
CA LEU A 25 -4.08 9.94 -5.47
C LEU A 25 -5.33 9.25 -4.92
N PHE A 26 -5.31 8.86 -3.63
CA PHE A 26 -6.45 8.22 -2.97
C PHE A 26 -7.71 9.10 -3.05
N TYR A 27 -7.57 10.40 -2.77
CA TYR A 27 -8.67 11.36 -2.88
C TYR A 27 -9.25 11.42 -4.29
N PHE A 28 -8.40 11.59 -5.32
CA PHE A 28 -8.85 11.68 -6.71
C PHE A 28 -9.47 10.38 -7.21
N MET A 29 -8.94 9.23 -6.84
CA MET A 29 -9.52 7.92 -7.19
C MET A 29 -10.93 7.77 -6.63
N ASN A 30 -11.13 8.12 -5.35
CA ASN A 30 -12.45 8.03 -4.72
C ASN A 30 -13.42 9.10 -5.23
N LEU A 31 -12.92 10.29 -5.59
CA LEU A 31 -13.75 11.37 -6.11
C LEU A 31 -14.20 11.12 -7.56
N LYS A 32 -13.28 10.68 -8.43
CA LYS A 32 -13.54 10.51 -9.88
C LYS A 32 -14.11 9.14 -10.21
N ASN A 33 -13.75 8.11 -9.45
CA ASN A 33 -14.22 6.75 -9.64
C ASN A 33 -14.87 6.24 -8.35
N PRO A 34 -16.04 6.78 -7.93
CA PRO A 34 -16.69 6.35 -6.70
C PRO A 34 -17.20 4.91 -6.75
N GLN A 35 -17.38 4.36 -7.96
CA GLN A 35 -17.68 2.96 -8.20
C GLN A 35 -16.41 2.16 -8.51
N PRO A 36 -16.41 0.84 -8.30
CA PRO A 36 -15.27 -0.01 -8.64
C PRO A 36 -14.85 0.13 -10.10
N TYR A 37 -13.55 0.28 -10.34
CA TYR A 37 -12.97 0.55 -11.67
C TYR A 37 -12.24 -0.67 -12.24
N MET A 38 -12.56 -1.04 -13.49
CA MET A 38 -11.97 -2.19 -14.19
C MET A 38 -12.12 -3.49 -13.38
N ASP A 39 -11.03 -4.22 -13.10
CA ASP A 39 -11.06 -5.50 -12.41
C ASP A 39 -11.37 -5.35 -10.91
N GLU A 40 -11.28 -4.13 -10.37
CA GLU A 40 -11.71 -3.81 -9.00
C GLU A 40 -13.18 -4.22 -8.75
N ILE A 41 -14.01 -4.28 -9.79
CA ILE A 41 -15.40 -4.73 -9.71
C ILE A 41 -15.48 -6.13 -9.08
N PHE A 42 -14.61 -7.06 -9.49
CA PHE A 42 -14.58 -8.42 -8.97
C PHE A 42 -14.07 -8.44 -7.53
N HIS A 43 -12.96 -7.73 -7.26
CA HIS A 43 -12.33 -7.69 -5.93
C HIS A 43 -13.24 -7.06 -4.86
N VAL A 44 -13.86 -5.91 -5.17
CA VAL A 44 -14.77 -5.21 -4.24
C VAL A 44 -16.00 -6.06 -3.97
N ARG A 45 -16.60 -6.65 -5.02
CA ARG A 45 -17.76 -7.53 -4.86
C ARG A 45 -17.41 -8.68 -3.92
N GLN A 46 -16.31 -9.38 -4.16
CA GLN A 46 -15.88 -10.51 -3.33
C GLN A 46 -15.65 -10.14 -1.88
N ALA A 47 -14.95 -9.03 -1.61
CA ALA A 47 -14.75 -8.53 -0.26
C ALA A 47 -16.09 -8.23 0.45
N GLN A 48 -17.03 -7.58 -0.25
CA GLN A 48 -18.35 -7.28 0.30
C GLN A 48 -19.22 -8.52 0.51
N HIS A 49 -19.06 -9.60 -0.28
CA HIS A 49 -19.70 -10.88 0.02
C HIS A 49 -19.21 -11.43 1.36
N TYR A 50 -17.89 -11.47 1.56
CA TYR A 50 -17.29 -11.93 2.82
C TYR A 50 -17.75 -11.07 4.01
N CYS A 51 -17.81 -9.74 3.85
CA CYS A 51 -18.33 -8.85 4.90
C CYS A 51 -19.79 -9.11 5.28
N ARG A 52 -20.59 -9.70 4.39
CA ARG A 52 -21.99 -10.11 4.66
C ARG A 52 -22.12 -11.56 5.13
N GLY A 53 -21.01 -12.24 5.39
CA GLY A 53 -20.99 -13.66 5.76
C GLY A 53 -21.34 -14.61 4.60
N ASN A 54 -21.34 -14.12 3.36
CA ASN A 54 -21.46 -14.98 2.18
C ASN A 54 -20.06 -15.41 1.72
N TRP A 55 -19.82 -16.72 1.72
CA TRP A 55 -18.54 -17.34 1.36
C TRP A 55 -18.45 -17.81 -0.10
N ASP A 56 -19.46 -17.52 -0.92
CA ASP A 56 -19.44 -17.78 -2.36
C ASP A 56 -18.24 -17.10 -3.02
N TRP A 57 -17.57 -17.82 -3.91
CA TRP A 57 -16.41 -17.34 -4.65
C TRP A 57 -16.80 -16.92 -6.07
N ASP A 58 -16.38 -15.73 -6.49
CA ASP A 58 -16.54 -15.26 -7.85
C ASP A 58 -15.52 -15.97 -8.77
N PRO A 59 -15.97 -16.80 -9.73
CA PRO A 59 -15.09 -17.59 -10.59
C PRO A 59 -14.23 -16.73 -11.53
N ALA A 60 -14.53 -15.44 -11.68
CA ALA A 60 -13.69 -14.51 -12.45
C ALA A 60 -12.37 -14.16 -11.72
N ILE A 61 -12.25 -14.44 -10.43
CA ILE A 61 -11.07 -14.10 -9.63
C ILE A 61 -10.04 -15.23 -9.75
N THR A 62 -8.86 -14.87 -10.27
CA THR A 62 -7.71 -15.77 -10.43
C THR A 62 -6.60 -15.53 -9.42
N THR A 63 -6.78 -14.60 -8.48
CA THR A 63 -5.80 -14.26 -7.45
C THR A 63 -6.17 -14.89 -6.09
N PRO A 64 -5.19 -15.10 -5.18
CA PRO A 64 -5.48 -15.68 -3.86
C PRO A 64 -6.41 -14.79 -3.02
N PRO A 65 -7.20 -15.37 -2.08
CA PRO A 65 -8.24 -14.65 -1.33
C PRO A 65 -7.71 -13.72 -0.23
N GLY A 66 -6.39 -13.64 -0.04
CA GLY A 66 -5.76 -13.03 1.14
C GLY A 66 -6.18 -11.58 1.39
N LEU A 67 -6.31 -10.76 0.34
CA LEU A 67 -6.77 -9.38 0.45
C LEU A 67 -8.18 -9.28 1.05
N TYR A 68 -9.10 -10.17 0.63
CA TYR A 68 -10.48 -10.14 1.09
C TYR A 68 -10.61 -10.57 2.56
N LEU A 69 -9.81 -11.56 2.97
CA LEU A 69 -9.73 -11.98 4.37
C LEU A 69 -9.18 -10.86 5.25
N LEU A 70 -8.14 -10.16 4.79
CA LEU A 70 -7.60 -8.99 5.47
C LEU A 70 -8.67 -7.89 5.63
N SER A 71 -9.37 -7.55 4.55
CA SER A 71 -10.45 -6.56 4.61
C SER A 71 -11.62 -7.00 5.48
N LEU A 72 -11.95 -8.29 5.54
CA LEU A 72 -12.95 -8.84 6.47
C LEU A 72 -12.52 -8.59 7.92
N VAL A 73 -11.26 -8.87 8.27
CA VAL A 73 -10.72 -8.62 9.63
C VAL A 73 -10.77 -7.14 9.99
N LEU A 74 -10.49 -6.25 9.03
CA LEU A 74 -10.50 -4.79 9.25
C LEU A 74 -11.91 -4.17 9.17
N SER A 75 -12.89 -4.90 8.64
CA SER A 75 -14.24 -4.40 8.39
C SER A 75 -14.99 -3.85 9.61
N PRO A 76 -14.81 -4.35 10.86
CA PRO A 76 -15.49 -3.77 12.02
C PRO A 76 -15.08 -2.33 12.32
N ILE A 77 -13.89 -1.92 11.86
CA ILE A 77 -13.33 -0.58 12.10
C ILE A 77 -13.49 0.30 10.86
N LEU A 78 -13.18 -0.24 9.68
CA LEU A 78 -13.15 0.52 8.43
C LEU A 78 -14.46 0.45 7.63
N GLY A 79 -15.28 -0.58 7.87
CA GLY A 79 -16.39 -0.96 7.00
C GLY A 79 -15.94 -1.63 5.70
N CYS A 80 -16.89 -1.87 4.78
CA CYS A 80 -16.64 -2.50 3.47
C CYS A 80 -17.15 -1.65 2.30
N SER A 81 -17.14 -0.33 2.46
CA SER A 81 -17.36 0.59 1.33
C SER A 81 -16.16 0.53 0.36
N VAL A 82 -16.36 0.94 -0.89
CA VAL A 82 -15.27 0.98 -1.89
C VAL A 82 -14.06 1.77 -1.36
N GLY A 83 -14.31 2.93 -0.75
CA GLY A 83 -13.26 3.76 -0.18
C GLY A 83 -12.54 3.11 1.00
N ALA A 84 -13.26 2.39 1.87
CA ALA A 84 -12.67 1.66 2.99
C ALA A 84 -11.76 0.52 2.48
N LEU A 85 -12.20 -0.21 1.46
CA LEU A 85 -11.42 -1.28 0.83
C LEU A 85 -10.16 -0.70 0.15
N ARG A 86 -10.29 0.36 -0.65
CA ARG A 86 -9.13 1.07 -1.24
C ARG A 86 -8.15 1.57 -0.17
N PHE A 87 -8.66 2.00 0.98
CA PHE A 87 -7.81 2.48 2.07
C PHE A 87 -6.90 1.38 2.61
N VAL A 88 -7.33 0.11 2.60
CA VAL A 88 -6.48 -1.03 2.98
C VAL A 88 -5.23 -1.12 2.10
N ASN A 89 -5.33 -0.82 0.81
CA ASN A 89 -4.17 -0.77 -0.11
C ASN A 89 -3.32 0.48 0.09
N ALA A 90 -3.95 1.66 0.20
CA ALA A 90 -3.22 2.91 0.42
C ALA A 90 -2.43 2.88 1.75
N ALA A 91 -3.01 2.31 2.80
CA ALA A 91 -2.35 2.11 4.09
C ALA A 91 -1.15 1.17 3.97
N ALA A 92 -1.25 0.08 3.20
CA ALA A 92 -0.13 -0.82 2.96
C ALA A 92 1.06 -0.11 2.31
N LEU A 93 0.80 0.71 1.29
CA LEU A 93 1.86 1.45 0.59
C LEU A 93 2.53 2.52 1.46
N VAL A 94 1.77 3.18 2.35
CA VAL A 94 2.31 4.27 3.18
C VAL A 94 2.97 3.74 4.45
N LEU A 95 2.44 2.69 5.07
CA LEU A 95 2.84 2.24 6.40
C LEU A 95 3.74 1.01 6.38
N ILE A 96 3.51 0.08 5.45
CA ILE A 96 4.15 -1.24 5.49
C ILE A 96 5.25 -1.34 4.43
N ALA A 97 4.94 -1.05 3.16
CA ALA A 97 5.90 -1.14 2.07
C ALA A 97 7.22 -0.40 2.34
N PRO A 98 7.23 0.83 2.92
CA PRO A 98 8.48 1.53 3.17
C PRO A 98 9.33 0.87 4.26
N VAL A 99 8.70 0.23 5.25
CA VAL A 99 9.41 -0.50 6.32
C VAL A 99 10.11 -1.71 5.72
N VAL A 100 9.34 -2.58 5.05
CA VAL A 100 9.85 -3.80 4.41
C VAL A 100 11.00 -3.48 3.44
N LEU A 101 10.79 -2.51 2.56
CA LEU A 101 11.81 -2.12 1.58
C LEU A 101 13.04 -1.50 2.24
N PHE A 102 12.87 -0.70 3.30
CA PHE A 102 14.00 -0.13 4.02
C PHE A 102 14.86 -1.21 4.67
N ASP A 103 14.25 -2.21 5.29
CA ASP A 103 14.94 -3.30 5.98
C ASP A 103 15.72 -4.16 4.96
N ILE A 104 15.08 -4.56 3.87
CA ILE A 104 15.74 -5.26 2.75
C ILE A 104 16.91 -4.43 2.20
N LEU A 105 16.69 -3.14 1.91
CA LEU A 105 17.74 -2.28 1.39
C LEU A 105 18.89 -2.08 2.39
N LYS A 106 18.60 -2.09 3.69
CA LYS A 106 19.62 -1.99 4.74
C LYS A 106 20.52 -3.23 4.76
N GLN A 107 19.95 -4.41 4.54
CA GLN A 107 20.70 -5.66 4.44
C GLN A 107 21.52 -5.77 3.16
N LEU A 108 20.93 -5.38 2.02
CA LEU A 108 21.61 -5.42 0.72
C LEU A 108 22.72 -4.36 0.60
N HIS A 109 22.58 -3.24 1.31
CA HIS A 109 23.50 -2.12 1.23
C HIS A 109 23.91 -1.60 2.62
N PRO A 110 24.60 -2.40 3.45
CA PRO A 110 24.88 -2.08 4.85
C PRO A 110 25.74 -0.82 5.01
N GLN A 111 26.60 -0.54 4.02
CA GLN A 111 27.47 0.64 3.98
C GLN A 111 26.77 1.93 3.56
N SER A 112 25.52 1.85 3.07
CA SER A 112 24.77 3.05 2.66
C SER A 112 24.27 3.83 3.87
N SER A 113 24.33 5.16 3.76
CA SER A 113 23.74 6.03 4.77
C SER A 113 22.21 5.87 4.83
N ASN A 114 21.61 6.00 6.01
CA ASN A 114 20.16 5.88 6.18
C ASN A 114 19.38 6.86 5.29
N ASN A 115 19.91 8.06 5.04
CA ASN A 115 19.26 9.02 4.15
C ASN A 115 19.20 8.52 2.70
N ALA A 116 20.28 7.91 2.20
CA ALA A 116 20.30 7.32 0.86
C ALA A 116 19.33 6.13 0.76
N LEU A 117 19.24 5.32 1.82
CA LEU A 117 18.30 4.20 1.90
C LEU A 117 16.84 4.69 1.89
N ILE A 118 16.50 5.68 2.72
CA ILE A 118 15.16 6.29 2.74
C ILE A 118 14.78 6.82 1.36
N MET A 119 15.68 7.54 0.67
CA MET A 119 15.40 8.04 -0.67
C MET A 119 15.12 6.91 -1.67
N ARG A 120 15.91 5.83 -1.63
CA ARG A 120 15.70 4.64 -2.47
C ARG A 120 14.37 3.96 -2.18
N THR A 121 14.05 3.76 -0.90
CA THR A 121 12.77 3.21 -0.45
C THR A 121 11.60 4.04 -1.00
N LEU A 122 11.64 5.36 -0.83
CA LEU A 122 10.58 6.26 -1.30
C LEU A 122 10.50 6.26 -2.84
N SER A 123 11.63 6.22 -3.55
CA SER A 123 11.64 6.08 -5.01
C SER A 123 10.99 4.79 -5.48
N MET A 124 11.27 3.66 -4.82
CA MET A 124 10.66 2.36 -5.14
C MET A 124 9.15 2.35 -4.84
N CYS A 125 8.72 2.89 -3.70
CA CYS A 125 7.30 3.01 -3.37
C CYS A 125 6.54 3.95 -4.33
N SER A 126 7.24 4.93 -4.90
CA SER A 126 6.68 5.90 -5.86
C SER A 126 6.76 5.41 -7.31
N LEU A 127 7.20 4.18 -7.57
CA LEU A 127 7.20 3.63 -8.93
C LEU A 127 5.77 3.63 -9.48
N PRO A 128 5.55 4.12 -10.72
CA PRO A 128 4.20 4.33 -11.24
C PRO A 128 3.26 3.11 -11.10
N PRO A 129 3.68 1.86 -11.36
CA PRO A 129 2.79 0.70 -11.21
C PRO A 129 2.33 0.51 -9.76
N LEU A 130 3.25 0.49 -8.81
CA LEU A 130 2.95 0.23 -7.39
C LEU A 130 2.16 1.38 -6.77
N TRP A 131 2.56 2.62 -7.05
CA TRP A 131 1.90 3.81 -6.53
C TRP A 131 0.48 3.95 -7.08
N PHE A 132 0.26 3.70 -8.38
CA PHE A 132 -1.07 3.79 -8.97
C PHE A 132 -2.03 2.73 -8.42
N VAL A 133 -1.62 1.45 -8.39
CA VAL A 133 -2.50 0.36 -7.96
C VAL A 133 -2.82 0.40 -6.46
N SER A 134 -2.01 1.08 -5.64
CA SER A 134 -2.35 1.27 -4.22
C SER A 134 -3.54 2.21 -4.00
N GLY A 135 -3.89 3.04 -5.00
CA GLY A 135 -5.06 3.90 -4.98
C GLY A 135 -6.38 3.17 -5.29
N LEU A 136 -6.30 1.93 -5.77
CA LEU A 136 -7.42 1.05 -6.12
C LEU A 136 -7.37 -0.23 -5.28
N TYR A 137 -8.45 -1.00 -5.25
CA TYR A 137 -8.55 -2.24 -4.47
C TYR A 137 -8.17 -3.48 -5.30
N TYR A 138 -6.89 -3.54 -5.67
CA TYR A 138 -6.24 -4.65 -6.38
C TYR A 138 -5.38 -5.51 -5.44
N THR A 139 -5.17 -6.78 -5.76
CA THR A 139 -4.33 -7.69 -4.93
C THR A 139 -2.83 -7.38 -4.98
N ASP A 140 -2.37 -6.70 -6.03
CA ASP A 140 -0.97 -6.42 -6.36
C ASP A 140 -0.17 -5.74 -5.23
N THR A 141 -0.81 -4.78 -4.53
CA THR A 141 -0.15 -4.02 -3.46
C THR A 141 0.27 -4.94 -2.32
N TRP A 142 -0.67 -5.74 -1.81
CA TRP A 142 -0.41 -6.64 -0.69
C TRP A 142 0.40 -7.87 -1.10
N SER A 143 0.20 -8.41 -2.30
CA SER A 143 1.04 -9.50 -2.79
C SER A 143 2.50 -9.08 -2.90
N THR A 144 2.77 -7.85 -3.37
CA THR A 144 4.14 -7.31 -3.45
C THR A 144 4.75 -7.15 -2.05
N VAL A 145 4.03 -6.53 -1.11
CA VAL A 145 4.52 -6.32 0.26
C VAL A 145 4.81 -7.65 0.97
N LEU A 146 3.88 -8.60 0.89
CA LEU A 146 4.03 -9.91 1.55
C LEU A 146 5.12 -10.76 0.92
N PHE A 147 5.25 -10.72 -0.42
CA PHE A 147 6.33 -11.41 -1.11
C PHE A 147 7.70 -10.86 -0.71
N LEU A 148 7.85 -9.52 -0.68
CA LEU A 148 9.10 -8.89 -0.24
C LEU A 148 9.42 -9.22 1.22
N GLN A 149 8.42 -9.17 2.11
CA GLN A 149 8.60 -9.53 3.51
C GLN A 149 9.04 -10.98 3.69
N SER A 150 8.61 -11.90 2.82
CA SER A 150 9.03 -13.29 2.90
C SER A 150 10.45 -13.53 2.39
N GLN A 151 11.16 -12.50 1.91
CA GLN A 151 12.58 -12.57 1.55
C GLN A 151 13.49 -12.02 2.65
N ASP A 152 12.90 -11.53 3.74
CA ASP A 152 13.59 -10.97 4.90
C ASP A 152 13.91 -12.13 5.86
N ASP A 153 15.05 -12.79 5.63
CA ASP A 153 15.56 -13.96 6.40
C ASP A 153 16.39 -13.57 7.64
#